data_AF-A0A956B5B6-F1
#
_entry.id   AF-A0A956B5B6-F1
#
_cell.length_a   1.000
_cell.length_b   1.000
_cell.length_c   1.000
_cell.angle_alpha   90.00
_cell.angle_beta   90.00
_cell.angle_gamma   90.00
#
_symmetry.space_group_name_H-M   'P 1'
#
loop_
_entity.id
_entity.type
_entity.pdbx_description
1 polymer ?
#
loop_
_entity_poly.entity_id
_entity_poly.type
_entity_poly.pdbx_seq_one_letter_code
_entity_poly.pdbx_strand_id
1 'polypeptide(L)'
;MFRRLLDMAQGKAPMGPVGTAILVAGPVVAAALFYVWTHVTTVRLGYALSKAGESHRQLLEENRALRIEAAALKSPDRLEKLGQERYGLGAPRTEQVVRVAGRSK
;
A
#
# COMPACT_ATOMS: atom_id res chain seq x y z
N MET A 1 -36.62 34.79 4.76
CA MET A 1 -35.22 34.64 4.30
C MET A 1 -35.09 33.53 3.25
N PHE A 2 -35.58 32.31 3.51
CA PHE A 2 -35.51 31.17 2.59
C PHE A 2 -36.23 31.37 1.24
N ARG A 3 -37.39 32.04 1.23
CA ARG A 3 -38.14 32.32 -0.02
C ARG A 3 -37.37 33.25 -0.98
N ARG A 4 -36.52 34.15 -0.46
CA ARG A 4 -35.65 35.00 -1.30
C ARG A 4 -34.51 34.24 -1.98
N LEU A 5 -34.06 33.13 -1.41
CA LEU A 5 -33.09 32.24 -2.06
C LEU A 5 -33.73 31.50 -3.24
N LEU A 6 -35.02 31.19 -3.16
CA LEU A 6 -35.78 30.60 -4.26
C LEU A 6 -36.05 31.62 -5.38
N ASP A 7 -36.35 32.86 -5.02
CA ASP A 7 -36.55 33.94 -6.00
C ASP A 7 -35.25 34.29 -6.76
N MET A 8 -34.08 34.10 -6.13
CA MET A 8 -32.75 34.23 -6.76
C MET A 8 -32.50 33.18 -7.85
N ALA A 9 -32.91 31.92 -7.64
CA ALA A 9 -32.78 30.87 -8.64
C ALA A 9 -33.72 31.08 -9.85
N GLN A 10 -34.80 31.85 -9.66
CA GLN A 10 -35.78 32.18 -10.71
C GLN A 10 -35.57 33.56 -11.36
N GLY A 11 -34.46 34.27 -11.08
CA GLY A 11 -34.08 35.50 -11.78
C GLY A 11 -35.05 36.68 -11.61
N LYS A 12 -35.95 36.65 -10.61
CA LYS A 12 -37.04 37.62 -10.46
C LYS A 12 -36.93 38.40 -9.15
N ALA A 13 -35.82 39.11 -8.98
CA ALA A 13 -35.71 40.18 -7.98
C ALA A 13 -34.67 41.21 -8.43
N PRO A 14 -35.02 42.51 -8.59
CA PRO A 14 -34.03 43.55 -8.77
C PRO A 14 -33.33 43.79 -7.42
N MET A 15 -32.27 43.03 -7.16
CA MET A 15 -31.33 43.37 -6.10
C MET A 15 -30.45 44.53 -6.53
N GLY A 16 -30.11 45.42 -5.60
CA GLY A 16 -29.11 46.45 -5.85
C GLY A 16 -27.75 45.85 -6.23
N PRO A 17 -26.82 46.64 -6.80
CA PRO A 17 -25.56 46.15 -7.37
C PRO A 17 -24.68 45.36 -6.39
N VAL A 18 -24.84 45.62 -5.08
CA VAL A 18 -24.14 44.89 -4.01
C VAL A 18 -24.66 43.44 -3.87
N GLY A 19 -25.97 43.23 -4.02
CA GLY A 19 -26.58 41.89 -3.86
C GLY A 19 -26.19 40.93 -4.98
N THR A 20 -26.15 41.41 -6.22
CA THR A 20 -25.67 40.65 -7.38
C THR A 20 -24.17 40.35 -7.28
N ALA A 21 -23.35 41.30 -6.80
CA ALA A 21 -21.92 41.07 -6.59
C ALA A 21 -21.66 39.94 -5.58
N ILE A 22 -22.38 39.90 -4.46
CA ILE A 22 -22.23 38.85 -3.44
C ILE A 22 -22.68 37.47 -3.98
N LEU A 23 -23.75 37.44 -4.77
CA LEU A 23 -24.30 36.21 -5.34
C LEU A 23 -23.33 35.55 -6.34
N VAL A 24 -22.57 36.36 -7.08
CA VAL A 24 -21.55 35.86 -8.01
C VAL A 24 -20.22 35.59 -7.32
N ALA A 25 -19.74 36.51 -6.47
CA ALA A 25 -18.45 36.37 -5.82
C ALA A 25 -18.43 35.28 -4.75
N GLY A 26 -19.53 35.09 -4.02
CA GLY A 26 -19.63 34.11 -2.93
C GLY A 26 -19.32 32.68 -3.37
N PRO A 27 -19.98 32.13 -4.39
CA PRO A 27 -19.69 30.79 -4.92
C PRO A 27 -18.25 30.66 -5.43
N VAL A 28 -17.70 31.68 -6.08
CA VAL A 28 -16.33 31.67 -6.60
C VAL A 28 -15.32 31.55 -5.46
N VAL A 29 -15.48 32.35 -4.40
CA VAL A 29 -14.62 32.29 -3.21
C VAL A 29 -14.77 30.94 -2.50
N ALA A 30 -15.99 30.43 -2.35
CA ALA A 30 -16.24 29.13 -1.74
C ALA A 30 -15.57 27.99 -2.53
N ALA A 31 -15.66 28.00 -3.86
CA ALA A 31 -15.00 27.03 -4.72
C ALA A 31 -13.47 27.11 -4.64
N ALA A 32 -12.90 28.32 -4.59
CA ALA A 32 -11.47 28.52 -4.43
C ALA A 32 -10.96 27.98 -3.08
N LEU A 33 -11.67 28.26 -1.97
CA LEU A 33 -11.34 27.72 -0.66
C LEU A 33 -11.44 26.19 -0.63
N PHE A 34 -12.49 25.63 -1.23
CA PHE A 34 -12.68 24.19 -1.33
C PHE A 34 -11.57 23.52 -2.14
N TYR A 35 -11.12 24.14 -3.23
CA TYR A 35 -10.00 23.66 -4.03
C TYR A 35 -8.69 23.61 -3.24
N VAL A 36 -8.34 24.70 -2.56
CA VAL A 36 -7.13 24.77 -1.72
C VAL A 36 -7.21 23.73 -0.59
N TRP A 37 -8.36 23.60 0.07
CA TRP A 37 -8.59 22.58 1.11
C TRP A 37 -8.36 21.17 0.59
N THR A 38 -8.94 20.84 -0.57
CA THR A 38 -8.81 19.53 -1.19
C THR A 38 -7.37 19.25 -1.57
N HIS A 39 -6.68 20.22 -2.17
CA HIS A 39 -5.27 20.08 -2.55
C HIS A 39 -4.36 19.82 -1.34
N VAL A 40 -4.53 20.59 -0.26
CA VAL A 40 -3.77 20.40 0.99
C VAL A 40 -4.07 19.04 1.63
N THR A 41 -5.32 18.59 1.57
CA THR A 41 -5.73 17.27 2.10
C THR A 41 -5.11 16.13 1.29
N THR A 42 -5.10 16.23 -0.04
CA THR A 42 -4.47 15.26 -0.92
C THR A 42 -2.97 15.12 -0.65
N VAL A 43 -2.25 16.22 -0.40
CA VAL A 43 -0.83 16.17 -0.05
C VAL A 43 -0.61 15.46 1.28
N ARG A 44 -1.43 15.75 2.31
CA ARG A 44 -1.32 15.09 3.63
C ARG A 44 -1.63 13.60 3.56
N LEU A 45 -2.63 13.21 2.76
CA LEU A 45 -3.01 11.81 2.55
C LEU A 45 -1.93 11.04 1.77
N GLY A 46 -1.32 11.68 0.77
CA GLY A 46 -0.17 11.14 0.03
C GLY A 46 1.05 10.93 0.91
N TYR A 47 1.34 11.84 1.85
CA TYR A 47 2.41 11.67 2.82
C TYR A 47 2.13 10.53 3.82
N ALA A 48 0.89 10.40 4.31
CA ALA A 48 0.50 9.29 5.17
C ALA A 48 0.64 7.94 4.44
N LEU A 49 0.26 7.90 3.16
CA LEU A 49 0.40 6.71 2.31
C LEU A 49 1.87 6.39 2.02
N SER A 50 2.70 7.40 1.78
CA SER A 50 4.14 7.25 1.57
C SER A 50 4.83 6.69 2.83
N LYS A 51 4.46 7.20 4.01
CA LYS A 51 5.01 6.72 5.30
C LYS A 51 4.59 5.27 5.61
N ALA A 52 3.36 4.91 5.30
CA ALA A 52 2.88 3.52 5.42
C ALA A 52 3.57 2.60 4.38
N GLY A 53 3.81 3.09 3.17
CA GLY A 53 4.51 2.37 2.11
C GLY A 53 5.99 2.10 2.42
N GLU A 54 6.69 3.06 3.03
CA GLU A 54 8.11 2.92 3.42
C GLU A 54 8.28 1.80 4.46
N SER A 55 7.42 1.75 5.48
CA SER A 55 7.44 0.70 6.50
C SER A 55 7.15 -0.67 5.90
N HIS A 56 6.19 -0.76 4.96
CA HIS A 56 5.89 -2.01 4.25
C HIS A 56 7.08 -2.48 3.38
N ARG A 57 7.78 -1.54 2.74
CA ARG A 57 8.97 -1.85 1.92
C ARG A 57 10.14 -2.33 2.78
N GLN A 58 10.40 -1.69 3.92
CA GLN A 58 11.43 -2.13 4.87
C GLN A 58 11.16 -3.55 5.39
N LEU A 59 9.91 -3.84 5.81
CA LEU A 59 9.53 -5.17 6.27
C LEU A 59 9.65 -6.24 5.17
N LEU A 60 9.36 -5.89 3.91
CA LEU A 60 9.53 -6.79 2.76
C LEU A 60 11.00 -7.09 2.47
N GLU A 61 11.87 -6.09 2.54
CA GLU A 61 13.31 -6.24 2.36
C GLU A 61 13.92 -7.09 3.48
N GLU A 62 13.53 -6.83 4.73
CA GLU A 62 13.96 -7.60 5.89
C GLU A 62 13.50 -9.06 5.82
N ASN A 63 12.25 -9.31 5.41
CA ASN A 63 11.76 -10.67 5.19
C ASN A 63 12.51 -11.40 4.07
N ARG A 64 12.87 -10.71 2.99
CA ARG A 64 13.70 -11.28 1.91
C ARG A 64 15.10 -11.63 2.42
N ALA A 65 15.74 -10.74 3.17
CA ALA A 65 17.05 -11.00 3.76
C ALA A 65 17.02 -12.23 4.67
N LEU A 66 16.07 -12.30 5.60
CA LEU A 66 15.89 -13.45 6.51
C LEU A 66 15.60 -14.75 5.76
N ARG A 67 14.85 -14.71 4.66
CA ARG A 67 14.60 -15.90 3.82
C ARG A 67 15.86 -16.38 3.11
N ILE A 68 16.71 -15.46 2.65
CA ILE A 68 18.00 -15.80 2.04
C ILE A 68 18.94 -16.38 3.09
N GLU A 69 19.03 -15.78 4.28
CA GLU A 69 19.81 -16.31 5.39
C GLU A 69 19.32 -17.69 5.84
N ALA A 70 18.01 -17.89 5.95
CA ALA A 70 17.43 -19.19 6.28
C ALA A 70 17.70 -20.23 5.20
N ALA A 71 17.65 -19.86 3.91
CA ALA A 71 18.00 -20.76 2.81
C ALA A 71 19.50 -21.06 2.77
N ALA A 72 20.36 -20.10 3.10
CA ALA A 72 21.80 -20.28 3.22
C ALA A 72 22.18 -21.15 4.44
N LEU A 73 21.46 -21.03 5.56
CA LEU A 73 21.62 -21.90 6.73
C LEU A 73 21.11 -23.31 6.46
N LYS A 74 20.04 -23.45 5.66
CA LYS A 74 19.55 -24.72 5.13
C LYS A 74 20.29 -25.17 3.86
N SER A 75 21.40 -24.53 3.51
CA SER A 75 22.11 -24.86 2.28
C SER A 75 22.53 -26.34 2.30
N PRO A 76 22.31 -27.08 1.20
CA PRO A 76 22.67 -28.49 1.11
C PRO A 76 24.13 -28.73 1.46
N ASP A 77 25.01 -27.81 1.07
CA ASP A 77 26.47 -27.88 1.28
C ASP A 77 26.84 -27.89 2.78
N ARG A 78 26.17 -27.08 3.61
CA ARG A 78 26.41 -27.05 5.07
C ARG A 78 25.80 -28.26 5.76
N LEU A 79 24.64 -28.72 5.29
CA LEU A 79 24.00 -29.94 5.78
C LEU A 79 24.79 -31.20 5.41
N GLU A 80 25.41 -31.22 4.23
CA GLU A 80 26.26 -32.31 3.76
C GLU A 80 27.58 -32.38 4.54
N LYS A 81 28.23 -31.24 4.77
CA LYS A 81 29.41 -31.18 5.66
C LYS A 81 29.08 -31.61 7.09
N LEU A 82 27.99 -31.11 7.67
CA LEU A 82 27.56 -31.53 9.01
C LEU A 82 27.19 -33.02 9.05
N GLY A 83 26.56 -33.55 8.00
CA GLY A 83 26.27 -34.97 7.84
C GLY A 83 27.54 -35.81 7.83
N GLN A 84 28.53 -35.42 7.01
CA GLN A 84 29.81 -36.12 6.89
C GLN A 84 30.64 -36.02 8.17
N GLU A 85 30.80 -34.84 8.75
CA GLU A 85 31.68 -34.58 9.88
C GLU A 85 31.11 -35.06 11.22
N ARG A 86 29.81 -34.83 11.47
CA ARG A 86 29.18 -35.06 12.78
C ARG A 86 28.43 -36.38 12.86
N TYR A 87 27.95 -36.88 11.73
CA TYR A 87 27.12 -38.09 11.66
C TYR A 87 27.74 -39.19 10.79
N GLY A 88 28.92 -38.96 10.19
CA GLY A 88 29.59 -39.94 9.32
C GLY A 88 28.80 -40.30 8.06
N LEU A 89 27.85 -39.45 7.66
CA LEU A 89 26.98 -39.69 6.52
C LEU A 89 27.76 -39.43 5.22
N GLY A 90 27.85 -40.43 4.35
CA GLY A 90 28.42 -40.31 3.01
C GLY A 90 27.35 -40.46 1.93
N ALA A 91 27.74 -40.25 0.66
CA ALA A 91 26.87 -40.55 -0.47
C ALA A 91 26.34 -42.00 -0.37
N PRO A 92 25.02 -42.23 -0.52
CA PRO A 92 24.46 -43.56 -0.39
C PRO A 92 25.01 -44.47 -1.48
N ARG A 93 25.42 -45.68 -1.11
CA ARG A 93 25.84 -46.70 -2.09
C ARG A 93 24.63 -47.16 -2.89
N THR A 94 24.85 -47.61 -4.12
CA THR A 94 23.78 -48.06 -5.03
C THR A 94 22.88 -49.13 -4.37
N GLU A 95 23.46 -50.03 -3.57
CA GLU A 95 22.74 -51.05 -2.80
C GLU A 95 21.88 -50.52 -1.62
N GLN A 96 22.04 -49.26 -1.21
CA GLN A 96 21.30 -48.66 -0.08
C GLN A 96 20.09 -47.83 -0.53
N VAL A 97 19.85 -47.71 -1.85
CA VAL A 97 18.76 -46.90 -2.41
C VAL A 97 17.55 -47.78 -2.72
N VAL A 98 16.54 -47.75 -1.86
CA VAL A 98 15.26 -48.42 -2.12
C VAL A 98 14.29 -47.44 -2.79
N ARG A 99 13.98 -47.68 -4.07
CA ARG A 99 12.90 -46.95 -4.76
C ARG A 99 11.56 -47.50 -4.28
N VAL A 100 10.87 -46.72 -3.44
CA VAL A 100 9.49 -47.04 -3.05
C VAL A 100 8.59 -46.80 -4.27
N ALA A 101 8.29 -47.87 -5.01
CA ALA A 101 7.27 -47.82 -6.05
C ALA A 101 5.93 -47.52 -5.39
N GLY A 102 5.35 -46.36 -5.71
CA GLY A 102 4.05 -45.95 -5.22
C GLY A 102 3.02 -47.05 -5.48
N ARG A 103 2.44 -47.58 -4.40
CA ARG A 103 1.29 -48.47 -4.49
C ARG A 103 0.12 -47.62 -4.99
N SER A 104 -0.07 -47.63 -6.30
CA SER A 104 -1.30 -47.22 -6.98
C SER A 104 -2.46 -47.99 -6.34
N LYS A 105 -3.45 -47.26 -5.82
CA LYS A 105 -4.77 -47.78 -5.49
C LYS A 105 -5.77 -47.14 -6.41
#